data_AF-A0A7X2MSV9-F1
#
_entry.id   AF-A0A7X2MSV9-F1
#
_cell.length_a   1.000
_cell.length_b   1.000
_cell.length_c   1.000
_cell.angle_alpha   90.00
_cell.angle_beta   90.00
_cell.angle_gamma   90.00
#
_symmetry.space_group_name_H-M   'P 1'
#
loop_
_entity.id
_entity.type
_entity.pdbx_description
1 polymer ?
#
loop_
_entity_poly.entity_id
_entity_poly.type
_entity_poly.pdbx_seq_one_letter_code
_entity_poly.pdbx_strand_id
1 'polypeptide(L)'
;NPKASMYVWAKIPDHYAHLGSLEFAKQLLQEAKVCVSPGIGFGDYGDTHVRFALIENSDRIRQAVRGIKAMFRADGILPGSIKMEEER
;
A
#
# COMPACT_ATOMS: atom_id res chain seq x y z
N ASN A 1 -13.80 -3.83 -3.67
CA ASN A 1 -13.76 -4.05 -5.14
C ASN A 1 -14.50 -2.93 -5.84
N PRO A 2 -13.79 -2.01 -6.54
CA PRO A 2 -14.44 -0.95 -7.29
C PRO A 2 -15.31 -1.55 -8.40
N LYS A 3 -16.54 -1.06 -8.55
CA LYS A 3 -17.50 -1.51 -9.58
C LYS A 3 -17.34 -0.77 -10.91
N ALA A 4 -16.64 0.36 -10.89
CA ALA A 4 -16.35 1.22 -12.05
C ALA A 4 -15.15 2.14 -11.71
N SER A 5 -14.71 2.93 -12.71
CA SER A 5 -13.52 3.81 -12.67
C SER A 5 -12.17 3.10 -12.72
N MET A 6 -11.11 3.90 -12.84
CA MET A 6 -9.71 3.44 -12.88
C MET A 6 -9.02 3.51 -11.51
N TYR A 7 -9.78 3.67 -10.42
CA TYR A 7 -9.21 3.90 -9.10
C TYR A 7 -9.54 2.78 -8.11
N VAL A 8 -8.53 2.41 -7.32
CA VAL A 8 -8.73 1.68 -6.07
C VAL A 8 -8.61 2.69 -4.93
N TRP A 9 -9.72 2.94 -4.26
CA TRP A 9 -9.77 3.74 -3.04
C TRP A 9 -9.51 2.81 -1.86
N ALA A 10 -8.31 2.91 -1.28
CA ALA A 10 -7.82 1.97 -0.29
C ALA A 10 -7.77 2.64 1.09
N LYS A 11 -8.47 2.05 2.07
CA LYS A 11 -8.36 2.48 3.47
C LYS A 11 -6.94 2.21 3.95
N ILE A 12 -6.37 3.16 4.67
CA ILE A 12 -5.06 3.00 5.31
C ILE A 12 -5.18 1.88 6.37
N PRO A 13 -4.26 0.90 6.41
CA PRO A 13 -4.27 -0.14 7.45
C PRO A 13 -4.17 0.48 8.85
N ASP A 14 -4.87 -0.09 9.84
CA ASP A 14 -4.97 0.49 11.19
C ASP A 14 -3.59 0.75 11.84
N HIS A 15 -2.59 -0.10 11.54
CA HIS A 15 -1.20 0.09 11.99
C HIS A 15 -0.60 1.44 11.56
N TYR A 16 -0.96 1.95 10.38
CA TYR A 16 -0.48 3.22 9.83
C TYR A 16 -1.50 4.35 9.94
N ALA A 17 -2.72 4.09 10.45
CA ALA A 17 -3.80 5.07 10.45
C ALA A 17 -3.44 6.37 11.20
N HIS A 18 -2.58 6.28 12.21
CA HIS A 18 -2.08 7.41 12.98
C HIS A 18 -1.23 8.41 12.16
N LEU A 19 -0.73 8.01 10.99
CA LEU A 19 0.07 8.87 10.10
C LEU A 19 -0.79 9.82 9.26
N GLY A 20 -2.07 9.50 9.05
CA GLY A 20 -2.88 10.14 8.03
C GLY A 20 -2.40 9.82 6.60
N SER A 21 -3.13 10.31 5.60
CA SER A 21 -2.91 9.91 4.20
C SER A 21 -1.64 10.48 3.59
N LEU A 22 -1.23 11.69 4.00
CA LEU A 22 -0.06 12.35 3.44
C LEU A 22 1.24 11.64 3.83
N GLU A 23 1.44 11.40 5.12
CA GLU A 23 2.66 10.75 5.60
C GLU A 23 2.70 9.27 5.21
N PHE A 24 1.56 8.57 5.21
CA PHE A 24 1.51 7.21 4.70
C PHE A 24 1.85 7.13 3.20
N ALA A 25 1.39 8.09 2.38
CA ALA A 25 1.76 8.15 0.96
C ALA A 25 3.27 8.39 0.76
N LYS A 26 3.89 9.24 1.59
CA LYS A 26 5.35 9.44 1.59
C LYS A 26 6.10 8.16 1.96
N GLN A 27 5.64 7.44 2.98
CA GLN A 27 6.25 6.17 3.39
C GLN A 27 6.15 5.10 2.29
N LEU A 28 5.00 4.98 1.61
CA LEU A 28 4.87 4.10 0.44
C LEU A 28 5.86 4.45 -0.68
N LEU A 29 6.09 5.75 -0.93
CA LEU A 29 7.07 6.19 -1.92
C LEU A 29 8.50 5.85 -1.50
N GLN A 30 8.85 6.12 -0.24
CA GLN A 30 10.20 5.91 0.29
C GLN A 30 10.54 4.44 0.44
N GLU A 31 9.66 3.64 1.04
CA GLU A 31 9.95 2.26 1.44
C GLU A 31 9.48 1.24 0.39
N ALA A 32 8.26 1.40 -0.11
CA ALA A 32 7.70 0.48 -1.11
C ALA A 32 8.02 0.85 -2.57
N LYS A 33 8.58 2.04 -2.81
CA LYS A 33 8.85 2.61 -4.15
C LYS A 33 7.57 2.76 -4.99
N VAL A 34 6.45 3.06 -4.33
CA VAL A 34 5.13 3.22 -4.95
C VAL A 34 4.58 4.61 -4.67
N CYS A 35 4.29 5.37 -5.72
CA CYS A 35 3.59 6.65 -5.60
C CYS A 35 2.07 6.44 -5.60
N VAL A 36 1.37 7.08 -4.66
CA VAL A 36 -0.09 7.07 -4.54
C VAL A 36 -0.60 8.50 -4.32
N SER A 37 -1.87 8.77 -4.61
CA SER A 37 -2.46 10.07 -4.23
C SER A 37 -2.93 10.00 -2.77
N PRO A 38 -2.49 10.92 -1.88
CA PRO A 38 -3.01 10.99 -0.51
C PRO A 38 -4.47 11.43 -0.52
N GLY A 39 -5.30 10.78 0.28
CA GLY A 39 -6.74 11.01 0.29
C GLY A 39 -7.16 12.40 0.76
N ILE A 40 -6.37 13.06 1.62
CA ILE A 40 -6.60 14.44 2.05
C ILE A 40 -6.63 15.44 0.87
N GLY A 41 -5.94 15.13 -0.23
CA GLY A 41 -5.99 15.94 -1.46
C GLY A 41 -7.36 15.96 -2.13
N PHE A 42 -8.30 15.10 -1.71
CA PHE A 42 -9.69 15.05 -2.17
C PHE A 42 -10.69 15.55 -1.11
N GLY A 43 -10.20 16.17 -0.02
CA GLY A 43 -10.97 16.69 1.10
C GLY A 43 -10.71 15.92 2.40
N ASP A 44 -10.99 16.56 3.54
CA ASP A 44 -10.61 16.07 4.88
C ASP A 44 -11.19 14.69 5.22
N TYR A 45 -12.41 14.38 4.74
CA TYR A 45 -13.03 13.07 4.90
C TYR A 45 -12.26 11.94 4.17
N GLY A 46 -11.36 12.29 3.26
CA GLY A 46 -10.50 11.36 2.55
C GLY A 46 -9.21 10.99 3.27
N ASP A 47 -8.83 11.66 4.37
CA ASP A 47 -7.51 11.51 4.99
C ASP A 47 -7.24 10.12 5.59
N THR A 48 -8.26 9.29 5.71
CA THR A 48 -8.14 7.88 6.13
C THR A 48 -7.82 6.92 4.98
N HIS A 49 -7.63 7.43 3.77
CA HIS A 49 -7.48 6.62 2.55
C HIS A 49 -6.35 7.13 1.65
N VAL A 50 -5.92 6.27 0.74
CA VAL A 50 -5.07 6.62 -0.40
C VAL A 50 -5.70 6.10 -1.69
N ARG A 51 -5.37 6.73 -2.82
CA ARG A 51 -5.86 6.35 -4.14
C ARG A 51 -4.75 5.73 -4.99
N PHE A 52 -5.01 4.53 -5.50
CA PHE A 52 -4.22 3.92 -6.56
C PHE A 52 -4.93 4.12 -7.89
N ALA A 53 -4.19 4.53 -8.93
CA ALA A 53 -4.70 4.58 -10.30
C ALA A 53 -4.21 3.34 -11.06
N LEU A 54 -5.12 2.65 -11.75
CA LEU A 54 -4.84 1.48 -12.58
C LEU A 54 -4.36 1.93 -13.97
N ILE A 55 -3.25 2.66 -14.00
CA ILE A 55 -2.66 3.27 -15.20
C ILE A 55 -1.37 2.58 -15.67
N GLU A 56 -0.87 1.64 -14.87
CA GLU A 56 0.35 0.88 -15.13
C GLU A 56 0.01 -0.52 -15.66
N ASN A 57 0.97 -1.16 -16.34
CA ASN A 57 0.78 -2.53 -16.80
C ASN A 57 0.81 -3.54 -15.63
N SER A 58 0.32 -4.76 -15.88
CA SER A 58 0.19 -5.82 -14.86
C SER A 58 1.51 -6.19 -14.17
N ASP A 59 2.65 -6.09 -14.86
CA ASP A 59 3.96 -6.40 -14.27
C ASP A 59 4.43 -5.32 -13.30
N ARG A 60 4.20 -4.05 -13.64
CA ARG A 60 4.45 -2.90 -12.78
C ARG A 60 3.52 -2.88 -11.58
N ILE A 61 2.25 -3.23 -11.75
CA ILE A 61 1.30 -3.41 -10.63
C ILE A 61 1.78 -4.54 -9.71
N ARG A 62 2.20 -5.69 -10.26
CA ARG A 62 2.76 -6.80 -9.45
C ARG A 62 4.03 -6.36 -8.71
N GLN A 63 4.88 -5.53 -9.32
CA GLN A 63 6.05 -4.97 -8.66
C GLN A 63 5.67 -4.05 -7.49
N ALA A 64 4.69 -3.16 -7.67
CA ALA A 64 4.19 -2.29 -6.60
C ALA A 64 3.68 -3.12 -5.41
N VAL A 65 2.89 -4.17 -5.67
CA VAL A 65 2.40 -5.09 -4.63
C VAL A 65 3.55 -5.78 -3.89
N ARG A 66 4.62 -6.19 -4.59
CA ARG A 66 5.81 -6.78 -3.93
C ARG A 66 6.52 -5.76 -3.03
N GLY A 67 6.65 -4.51 -3.46
CA GLY A 67 7.23 -3.43 -2.64
C GLY A 67 6.43 -3.20 -1.36
N ILE A 68 5.10 -3.07 -1.48
CA ILE A 68 4.21 -2.90 -0.32
C ILE A 68 4.28 -4.11 0.62
N LYS A 69 4.30 -5.34 0.07
CA LYS A 69 4.43 -6.56 0.87
C LYS A 69 5.77 -6.63 1.61
N ALA A 70 6.86 -6.16 1.00
CA ALA A 70 8.16 -6.10 1.64
C ALA A 70 8.19 -5.08 2.78
N MET A 71 7.63 -3.88 2.57
CA MET A 71 7.43 -2.86 3.60
C MET A 71 6.65 -3.42 4.79
N PHE A 72 5.51 -4.07 4.56
CA PHE A 72 4.71 -4.68 5.63
C PHE A 72 5.45 -5.78 6.41
N ARG A 73 6.39 -6.49 5.77
CA ARG A 73 7.24 -7.48 6.47
C ARG A 73 8.32 -6.80 7.31
N ALA A 74 8.94 -5.75 6.78
CA ALA A 74 9.93 -4.96 7.51
C ALA A 74 9.31 -4.32 8.77
N ASP A 75 8.06 -3.87 8.67
CA ASP A 75 7.31 -3.28 9.76
C ASP A 75 6.62 -4.32 10.69
N GLY A 76 6.85 -5.62 10.46
CA GLY A 76 6.34 -6.70 11.31
C GLY A 76 4.83 -6.97 11.21
N ILE A 77 4.14 -6.43 10.21
CA ILE A 77 2.69 -6.60 10.00
C ILE A 77 2.38 -7.96 9.35
N LEU A 78 3.24 -8.40 8.42
CA LEU A 78 3.10 -9.70 7.78
C LEU A 78 4.21 -10.64 8.27
N PRO A 79 3.90 -11.94 8.47
CA PRO A 79 4.91 -12.90 8.83
C PRO A 79 6.01 -12.96 7.77
N GLY A 80 7.26 -13.02 8.23
CA GLY A 80 8.39 -13.41 7.40
C GLY A 80 8.10 -14.78 6.77
N SER A 81 8.52 -14.99 5.53
CA SER A 81 8.38 -16.30 4.89
C SER A 81 9.12 -17.34 5.73
N ILE A 82 8.36 -18.20 6.42
CA ILE A 82 8.87 -19.41 7.05
C ILE A 82 9.57 -20.18 5.92
N LYS A 83 10.90 -20.31 6.00
CA LYS A 83 11.56 -21.41 5.31
C LYS A 83 11.05 -22.66 6.02
N MET A 84 10.29 -23.49 5.32
CA MET A 84 10.08 -24.87 5.74
C MET A 84 11.50 -25.46 5.82
N GLU A 85 12.02 -25.58 7.04
CA GLU A 85 13.20 -26.39 7.30
C GLU A 85 12.83 -27.82 6.89
N GLU A 86 13.63 -28.37 5.99
CA GLU A 86 13.56 -29.77 5.57
C GLU A 86 13.62 -30.65 6.83
N GLU A 87 12.53 -31.37 7.11
CA GLU A 87 12.59 -32.55 7.96
C GLU A 87 13.48 -33.58 7.24
N ARG A 88 14.73 -33.65 7.68
CA ARG A 88 15.52 -34.88 7.73
C ARG A 88 15.38 -35.50 9.11
#